data_AF-A0A3N5EEU5-F1
#
_entry.id   AF-A0A3N5EEU5-F1
#
_cell.length_a   1.000
_cell.length_b   1.000
_cell.length_c   1.000
_cell.angle_alpha   90.00
_cell.angle_beta   90.00
_cell.angle_gamma   90.00
#
_symmetry.space_group_name_H-M   'P 1'
#
loop_
_entity.id
_entity.type
_entity.pdbx_description
1 polymer ?
#
loop_
_entity_poly.entity_id
_entity_poly.type
_entity_poly.pdbx_seq_one_letter_code
_entity_poly.pdbx_strand_id
1 'polypeptide(L)'
;PEEIGHVYERLGGLRFSRKQFRNARDSYLRALQFDSYSGTIPYSLALTYDHLREYKSAVTWYKRFLKTALGDPNMAKQAKEAKARVKLLEGGKQ
;
A
#
# COMPACT_ATOMS: atom_id res chain seq x y z
N PRO A 1 -14.30 -8.10 14.44
CA PRO A 1 -14.23 -7.62 13.03
C PRO A 1 -12.88 -6.98 12.72
N GLU A 2 -12.42 -6.02 13.52
CA GLU A 2 -11.13 -5.34 13.35
C GLU A 2 -9.92 -6.29 13.45
N GLU A 3 -9.97 -7.26 14.37
CA GLU A 3 -8.93 -8.30 14.49
C GLU A 3 -8.74 -9.10 13.19
N ILE A 4 -9.82 -9.36 12.46
CA ILE A 4 -9.78 -10.07 11.17
C ILE A 4 -9.04 -9.22 10.15
N GLY A 5 -9.24 -7.89 10.17
CA GLY A 5 -8.49 -6.94 9.35
C GLY A 5 -6.98 -7.04 9.58
N HIS A 6 -6.55 -7.04 10.84
CA HIS A 6 -5.13 -7.17 11.19
C HIS A 6 -4.52 -8.53 10.83
N VAL A 7 -5.28 -9.61 10.94
CA VAL A 7 -4.82 -10.94 10.48
C VAL A 7 -4.55 -10.92 8.98
N TYR A 8 -5.45 -10.36 8.18
CA TYR A 8 -5.26 -10.23 6.75
C TYR A 8 -4.12 -9.27 6.38
N GLU A 9 -3.93 -8.19 7.13
CA GLU A 9 -2.80 -7.28 6.98
C GLU A 9 -1.46 -8.01 7.19
N ARG A 10 -1.32 -8.73 8.32
CA ARG A 10 -0.11 -9.52 8.62
C ARG A 10 0.11 -10.61 7.58
N LEU A 11 -0.94 -11.28 7.14
CA LEU A 11 -0.88 -12.28 6.08
C LEU A 11 -0.42 -11.66 4.75
N GLY A 12 -0.90 -10.47 4.42
CA GLY A 12 -0.45 -9.70 3.26
C GLY A 12 1.04 -9.36 3.34
N GLY A 13 1.51 -8.92 4.51
CA GLY A 13 2.92 -8.65 4.79
C GLY A 13 3.80 -9.89 4.59
N LEU A 14 3.40 -11.03 5.15
CA LEU A 14 4.11 -12.28 4.99
C LEU A 14 4.18 -12.73 3.53
N ARG A 15 3.07 -12.64 2.80
CA ARG A 15 2.99 -12.97 1.36
C ARG A 15 3.86 -12.03 0.53
N PHE A 16 3.88 -10.74 0.85
CA PHE A 16 4.73 -9.75 0.20
C PHE A 16 6.22 -10.08 0.39
N SER A 17 6.65 -10.40 1.61
CA SER A 17 8.04 -10.82 1.90
C SER A 17 8.43 -12.12 1.17
N ARG A 18 7.45 -12.98 0.89
CA ARG A 18 7.62 -14.19 0.05
C ARG A 18 7.55 -13.91 -1.46
N LYS A 19 7.52 -12.64 -1.88
CA LYS A 19 7.35 -12.20 -3.28
C LYS A 19 6.05 -12.68 -3.94
N GLN A 20 5.07 -13.11 -3.15
CA GLN A 20 3.76 -13.56 -3.62
C GLN A 20 2.81 -12.37 -3.79
N PHE A 21 3.16 -11.43 -4.67
CA PHE A 21 2.52 -10.12 -4.73
C PHE A 21 1.01 -10.17 -5.04
N ARG A 22 0.55 -11.09 -5.90
CA ARG A 22 -0.90 -11.28 -6.15
C ARG A 22 -1.64 -11.70 -4.89
N ASN A 23 -1.11 -12.68 -4.16
CA ASN A 23 -1.70 -13.16 -2.91
C ASN A 23 -1.64 -12.09 -1.82
N ALA A 24 -0.56 -11.29 -1.78
CA ALA A 24 -0.41 -10.17 -0.85
C ALA A 24 -1.47 -9.10 -1.10
N ARG A 25 -1.71 -8.74 -2.37
CA ARG A 25 -2.77 -7.81 -2.78
C ARG A 25 -4.12 -8.29 -2.29
N ASP A 26 -4.47 -9.55 -2.53
CA ASP A 26 -5.77 -10.09 -2.15
C ASP A 26 -5.95 -10.09 -0.62
N SER A 27 -4.88 -10.38 0.13
CA SER A 27 -4.89 -10.26 1.59
C SER A 27 -5.10 -8.83 2.07
N TYR A 28 -4.36 -7.85 1.53
CA TYR A 28 -4.54 -6.45 1.91
C TYR A 28 -5.91 -5.90 1.53
N LEU A 29 -6.47 -6.30 0.37
CA LEU A 29 -7.83 -5.93 -0.03
C LEU A 29 -8.89 -6.53 0.91
N ARG A 30 -8.68 -7.74 1.43
CA ARG A 30 -9.54 -8.29 2.49
C ARG A 30 -9.39 -7.51 3.78
N ALA A 31 -8.18 -7.13 4.17
CA ALA A 31 -7.95 -6.32 5.38
C ALA A 31 -8.75 -5.00 5.36
N LEU A 32 -8.83 -4.34 4.20
CA LEU A 32 -9.62 -3.11 4.02
C LEU A 32 -11.14 -3.31 4.14
N GLN A 33 -11.66 -4.52 3.93
CA GLN A 33 -13.10 -4.80 4.08
C GLN A 33 -13.54 -4.87 5.54
N PHE A 34 -12.60 -5.04 6.47
CA PHE A 34 -12.86 -5.17 7.90
C PHE A 34 -12.52 -3.88 8.67
N ASP A 35 -12.49 -2.73 7.99
CA ASP A 35 -12.12 -1.42 8.54
C ASP A 35 -10.87 -1.50 9.42
N SER A 36 -9.82 -2.14 8.90
CA SER A 36 -8.54 -2.13 9.59
C SER A 36 -8.06 -0.67 9.72
N TYR A 37 -7.94 -0.20 10.95
CA TYR A 37 -7.49 1.15 11.31
C TYR A 37 -6.03 1.45 10.90
N SER A 38 -5.37 0.50 10.25
CA SER A 38 -4.00 0.67 9.77
C SER A 38 -3.96 1.58 8.55
N GLY A 39 -3.61 2.86 8.79
CA GLY A 39 -3.28 3.84 7.76
C GLY A 39 -2.11 3.43 6.85
N THR A 40 -1.45 2.30 7.13
CA THR A 40 -0.34 1.74 6.34
C THR A 40 -0.77 0.77 5.25
N ILE A 41 -1.99 0.22 5.28
CA ILE A 41 -2.47 -0.70 4.23
C ILE A 41 -2.43 -0.07 2.83
N PRO A 42 -2.84 1.21 2.63
CA PRO A 42 -2.72 1.87 1.33
C PRO A 42 -1.28 1.91 0.80
N TYR A 43 -0.28 2.08 1.67
CA TYR A 43 1.14 2.03 1.29
C TYR A 43 1.57 0.62 0.87
N SER A 44 1.19 -0.39 1.65
CA SER A 44 1.47 -1.80 1.35
C SER A 44 0.82 -2.26 0.03
N LEU A 45 -0.41 -1.83 -0.24
CA LEU A 45 -1.07 -2.07 -1.54
C LEU A 45 -0.32 -1.37 -2.67
N ALA A 46 0.09 -0.12 -2.49
CA ALA A 46 0.82 0.61 -3.51
C ALA A 46 2.13 -0.09 -3.90
N LEU A 47 2.93 -0.50 -2.91
CA LEU A 47 4.14 -1.30 -3.13
C LEU A 47 3.82 -2.63 -3.82
N THR A 48 2.75 -3.29 -3.42
CA THR A 48 2.33 -4.57 -4.01
C THR A 48 1.99 -4.41 -5.49
N TYR A 49 1.22 -3.38 -5.85
CA TYR A 49 0.91 -3.07 -7.25
C TYR A 49 2.15 -2.64 -8.03
N ASP A 50 3.09 -1.93 -7.40
CA ASP A 50 4.36 -1.54 -8.00
C ASP A 50 5.19 -2.77 -8.40
N HIS A 51 5.32 -3.74 -7.50
CA HIS A 51 5.97 -5.03 -7.77
C HIS A 51 5.24 -5.88 -8.83
N LEU A 52 3.91 -5.74 -8.93
CA LEU A 52 3.10 -6.34 -10.00
C LEU A 52 3.23 -5.61 -11.34
N ARG A 53 3.97 -4.49 -11.40
CA ARG A 53 4.07 -3.58 -12.55
C ARG A 53 2.73 -2.96 -12.97
N GLU A 54 1.75 -2.97 -12.07
CA GLU A 54 0.45 -2.32 -12.26
C GLU A 54 0.54 -0.85 -11.81
N TYR A 55 1.36 -0.07 -12.52
CA TYR A 55 1.77 1.27 -12.07
C TYR A 55 0.61 2.25 -11.90
N LYS A 56 -0.45 2.13 -12.72
CA LYS A 56 -1.66 2.96 -12.56
C LYS A 56 -2.29 2.74 -11.17
N SER A 57 -2.49 1.48 -10.79
CA SER A 57 -3.02 1.10 -9.49
C SER A 57 -2.06 1.52 -8.37
N ALA A 58 -0.76 1.31 -8.54
CA ALA A 58 0.25 1.72 -7.57
C ALA A 58 0.17 3.22 -7.27
N VAL A 59 0.12 4.07 -8.30
CA VAL A 59 -0.02 5.53 -8.15
C VAL A 59 -1.30 5.89 -7.41
N THR A 60 -2.43 5.28 -7.74
CA THR A 60 -3.70 5.52 -7.04
C THR A 60 -3.59 5.22 -5.54
N TRP A 61 -2.99 4.09 -5.18
CA TRP A 61 -2.84 3.69 -3.78
C TRP A 61 -1.79 4.54 -3.03
N TYR A 62 -0.67 4.91 -3.68
CA TYR A 62 0.28 5.86 -3.10
C TYR A 62 -0.37 7.22 -2.82
N LYS A 63 -1.18 7.74 -3.74
CA LYS A 63 -1.91 9.00 -3.53
C LYS A 63 -2.91 8.90 -2.38
N ARG A 64 -3.60 7.77 -2.23
CA ARG A 64 -4.49 7.52 -1.07
C ARG A 64 -3.69 7.52 0.24
N PHE A 65 -2.57 6.80 0.29
CA PHE A 65 -1.68 6.80 1.44
C PHE A 65 -1.19 8.22 1.81
N LEU A 66 -0.77 9.00 0.82
CA LEU A 66 -0.28 10.38 1.03
C LEU A 66 -1.34 11.30 1.63
N LYS A 67 -2.63 11.08 1.34
CA LYS A 67 -3.73 11.85 1.95
C LYS A 67 -3.83 11.59 3.45
N THR A 68 -3.66 10.34 3.87
CA THR A 68 -3.67 9.95 5.29
C THR A 68 -2.38 10.38 5.99
N ALA A 69 -1.23 10.27 5.32
CA ALA A 69 0.08 10.55 5.90
C ALA A 69 0.38 12.05 6.09
N LEU A 70 -0.40 12.97 5.49
CA LEU A 70 -0.14 14.42 5.53
C LEU A 70 -0.12 15.01 6.95
N GLY A 71 -0.74 14.34 7.92
CA GLY A 71 -0.80 14.78 9.32
C GLY A 71 -0.07 13.88 10.32
N ASP A 72 0.57 12.78 9.89
CA ASP A 72 1.22 11.83 10.79
C ASP A 72 2.75 11.85 10.62
N PRO A 73 3.52 12.37 11.61
CA PRO A 73 4.97 12.42 11.52
C PRO A 73 5.61 11.02 11.45
N ASN A 74 4.95 9.98 11.95
CA ASN A 74 5.45 8.60 11.86
C ASN A 74 5.43 8.08 10.41
N MET A 75 4.53 8.61 9.58
CA MET A 75 4.41 8.25 8.17
C MET A 75 5.28 9.11 7.25
N ALA A 76 5.99 10.12 7.77
CA ALA A 76 6.75 11.08 6.96
C ALA A 76 7.80 10.41 6.05
N LYS A 77 8.46 9.35 6.54
CA LYS A 77 9.44 8.58 5.76
C LYS A 77 8.77 7.89 4.56
N GLN A 78 7.72 7.11 4.82
CA GLN A 78 6.96 6.41 3.78
C GLN A 78 6.29 7.40 2.82
N ALA A 79 5.84 8.55 3.32
CA ALA A 79 5.24 9.60 2.49
C ALA A 79 6.25 10.19 1.52
N LYS A 80 7.49 10.42 1.97
CA LYS A 80 8.58 10.87 1.09
C LYS A 80 8.86 9.83 0.00
N GLU A 81 8.95 8.55 0.36
CA GLU A 81 9.16 7.44 -0.57
C GLU A 81 8.02 7.31 -1.59
N ALA A 82 6.77 7.32 -1.10
CA ALA A 82 5.56 7.27 -1.93
C ALA A 82 5.51 8.44 -2.91
N LYS A 83 5.79 9.67 -2.46
CA LYS A 83 5.80 10.86 -3.32
C LYS A 83 6.89 10.78 -4.41
N ALA A 84 8.09 10.32 -4.05
CA ALA A 84 9.17 10.10 -5.01
C ALA A 84 8.78 9.03 -6.05
N ARG A 85 8.19 7.92 -5.60
CA ARG A 85 7.76 6.83 -6.50
C ARG A 85 6.64 7.28 -7.43
N VAL A 86 5.63 8.00 -6.93
CA VAL A 86 4.57 8.58 -7.75
C VAL A 86 5.14 9.48 -8.84
N LYS A 87 6.05 10.40 -8.49
CA LYS A 87 6.70 11.29 -9.47
C LYS A 87 7.46 10.50 -10.55
N LEU A 88 8.16 9.43 -10.17
CA LEU A 88 8.87 8.54 -11.10
C LEU A 88 7.89 7.85 -12.06
N LEU A 89 6.83 7.23 -11.52
CA LEU A 89 5.85 6.47 -12.31
C LEU A 89 4.99 7.36 -13.22
N GLU A 90 4.70 8.59 -12.79
CA GLU A 90 3.97 9.57 -13.62
C GLU A 90 4.90 10.28 -14.62
N GLY A 91 6.16 10.52 -14.25
CA GLY A 91 7.17 11.19 -15.08
C GLY A 91 7.78 10.31 -16.18
N GLY A 92 7.76 8.98 -16.03
CA GLY A 92 8.19 8.03 -17.08
C GLY A 92 7.21 7.90 -18.27
N LYS A 93 6.22 8.78 -18.38
CA LYS A 93 5.28 8.88 -19.52
C LYS A 93 5.73 9.88 -20.60
N GLN A 94 6.99 10.28 -20.62
CA GLN A 94 7.56 11.14 -21.67
C GLN A 94 8.39 10.32 -22.65
#